data_AF-A0A7X2D6T4-F1
#
_entry.id   AF-A0A7X2D6T4-F1
#
_cell.length_a   1.000
_cell.length_b   1.000
_cell.length_c   1.000
_cell.angle_alpha   90.00
_cell.angle_beta   90.00
_cell.angle_gamma   90.00
#
_symmetry.space_group_name_H-M   'P 1'
#
loop_
_entity.id
_entity.type
_entity.pdbx_description
1 polymer ?
#
loop_
_entity_poly.entity_id
_entity_poly.type
_entity_poly.pdbx_seq_one_letter_code
_entity_poly.pdbx_strand_id
1 'polypeptide(L)'
;MRSLAYQCIHEKEVPREKITRPGSSGCVNIRKVFDPETNLTHRAILAIHEHPADMDSIVPHYHRKVEETVYLISGRGEIRLGFCPEKMEKFPIRDGTAWYIPPNCWHLDPSLFEDGFYSP
;
A
#
# COMPACT_ATOMS: atom_id res chain seq x y z
N MET A 1 10.58 16.63 -29.89
CA MET A 1 10.95 16.76 -28.46
C MET A 1 9.67 16.89 -27.66
N ARG A 2 9.34 15.94 -26.77
CA ARG A 2 8.28 16.16 -25.78
C ARG A 2 8.90 17.07 -24.70
N SER A 3 8.30 18.22 -24.41
CA SER A 3 8.77 19.10 -23.35
C SER A 3 8.73 18.35 -22.03
N LEU A 4 9.81 18.42 -21.24
CA LEU A 4 9.82 17.98 -19.85
C LEU A 4 8.88 18.92 -19.08
N ALA A 5 7.60 18.58 -18.99
CA ALA A 5 6.67 19.30 -18.15
C ALA A 5 6.89 18.84 -16.70
N TYR A 6 7.37 19.74 -15.87
CA TYR A 6 7.47 19.52 -14.43
C TYR A 6 6.05 19.49 -13.83
N GLN A 7 5.83 18.64 -12.81
CA GLN A 7 4.54 18.53 -12.12
C GLN A 7 4.76 18.66 -10.61
N CYS A 8 3.94 19.47 -9.96
CA CYS A 8 3.77 19.52 -8.51
C CYS A 8 2.32 19.16 -8.22
N ILE A 9 2.10 18.16 -7.37
CA ILE A 9 0.77 17.60 -7.11
C ILE A 9 0.54 17.61 -5.60
N HIS A 10 -0.56 18.22 -5.18
CA HIS A 10 -1.02 18.12 -3.80
C HIS A 10 -1.93 16.90 -3.67
N GLU A 11 -1.54 15.95 -2.81
CA GLU A 11 -2.27 14.68 -2.60
C GLU A 11 -3.79 14.88 -2.37
N LYS A 12 -4.16 15.92 -1.61
CA LYS A 12 -5.56 16.22 -1.26
C LYS A 12 -6.43 16.55 -2.48
N GLU A 13 -5.81 16.96 -3.59
CA GLU A 13 -6.48 17.31 -4.86
C GLU A 13 -6.61 16.09 -5.79
N VAL A 14 -5.88 15.00 -5.52
CA VAL A 14 -5.94 13.75 -6.30
C VAL A 14 -7.21 12.99 -5.91
N PRO A 15 -8.10 12.61 -6.84
CA PRO A 15 -9.30 11.85 -6.52
C PRO A 15 -8.99 10.55 -5.77
N ARG A 16 -9.88 10.21 -4.83
CA ARG A 16 -9.81 8.93 -4.12
C ARG A 16 -10.51 7.86 -4.95
N GLU A 17 -9.84 6.75 -5.18
CA GLU A 17 -10.39 5.55 -5.79
C GLU A 17 -10.54 4.46 -4.73
N LYS A 18 -11.56 3.61 -4.88
CA LYS A 18 -11.76 2.44 -4.01
C LYS A 18 -11.36 1.20 -4.78
N ILE A 19 -10.34 0.49 -4.30
CA ILE A 19 -9.87 -0.77 -4.87
C ILE A 19 -10.42 -1.92 -4.04
N THR A 20 -11.13 -2.82 -4.71
CA THR A 20 -11.53 -4.12 -4.17
C THR A 20 -10.90 -5.22 -5.03
N ARG A 21 -10.25 -6.21 -4.40
CA ARG A 21 -9.73 -7.38 -5.11
C ARG A 21 -10.74 -8.53 -5.06
N PRO A 22 -10.91 -9.32 -6.14
CA PRO A 22 -11.74 -10.53 -6.09
C PRO A 22 -11.35 -11.44 -4.93
N GLY A 23 -12.35 -11.87 -4.14
CA GLY A 23 -12.14 -12.69 -2.95
C GLY A 23 -11.83 -11.91 -1.66
N SER A 24 -11.65 -10.58 -1.72
CA SER A 24 -11.55 -9.73 -0.53
C SER A 24 -12.94 -9.31 -0.04
N SER A 25 -13.13 -9.27 1.29
CA SER A 25 -14.31 -8.63 1.89
C SER A 25 -14.08 -7.14 2.19
N GLY A 26 -12.82 -6.69 2.22
CA GLY A 26 -12.45 -5.28 2.38
C GLY A 26 -12.13 -4.54 1.09
N CYS A 27 -11.84 -3.25 1.22
CA CYS A 27 -11.39 -2.36 0.15
C CYS A 27 -10.37 -1.34 0.63
N VAL A 28 -9.35 -1.05 -0.17
CA VAL A 28 -8.39 0.03 0.12
C VAL A 28 -8.82 1.30 -0.60
N ASN A 29 -8.73 2.43 0.10
CA ASN A 29 -8.85 3.74 -0.54
C ASN A 29 -7.47 4.16 -1.02
N ILE A 30 -7.35 4.48 -2.30
CA ILE A 30 -6.09 4.85 -2.93
C ILE A 30 -6.18 6.23 -3.56
N ARG A 31 -5.09 7.00 -3.48
CA ARG A 31 -4.85 8.19 -4.29
C ARG A 31 -3.55 7.99 -5.05
N LYS A 32 -3.61 7.92 -6.38
CA LYS A 32 -2.41 7.78 -7.21
C LYS A 32 -1.84 9.16 -7.53
N VAL A 33 -0.89 9.61 -6.72
CA VAL A 33 -0.24 10.93 -6.86
C VAL A 33 0.57 11.00 -8.14
N PHE A 34 1.26 9.92 -8.48
CA PHE A 34 1.90 9.75 -9.77
C PHE A 34 1.59 8.37 -10.32
N ASP A 35 1.11 8.29 -11.56
CA ASP A 35 0.85 7.06 -12.29
C ASP A 35 1.29 7.25 -13.76
N PRO A 36 2.05 6.33 -14.38
CA PRO A 36 2.40 6.42 -15.81
C PRO A 36 1.21 6.54 -16.77
N GLU A 37 0.01 6.15 -16.34
CA GLU A 37 -1.21 6.26 -17.14
C GLU A 37 -1.81 7.68 -17.12
N THR A 38 -1.67 8.41 -16.01
CA THR A 38 -2.30 9.73 -15.81
C THR A 38 -1.30 10.89 -15.76
N ASN A 39 -0.04 10.61 -15.47
CA ASN A 39 1.01 11.59 -15.21
C ASN A 39 2.31 11.24 -15.96
N LEU A 40 3.29 12.15 -15.92
CA LEU A 40 4.53 12.02 -16.69
C LEU A 40 5.57 11.09 -16.07
N THR A 41 5.21 10.27 -15.07
CA THR A 41 6.14 9.32 -14.46
C THR A 41 6.31 8.10 -15.34
N HIS A 42 7.54 7.85 -15.82
CA HIS A 42 7.78 6.80 -16.80
C HIS A 42 7.81 5.37 -16.25
N ARG A 43 8.06 5.17 -14.95
CA ARG A 43 8.42 3.84 -14.41
C ARG A 43 7.96 3.54 -12.97
N ALA A 44 7.29 4.45 -12.30
CA ALA A 44 6.87 4.25 -10.91
C ALA A 44 5.47 4.82 -10.69
N ILE A 45 4.71 4.15 -9.83
CA ILE A 45 3.47 4.66 -9.28
C ILE A 45 3.79 5.12 -7.86
N LEU A 46 3.44 6.36 -7.52
CA LEU A 46 3.37 6.82 -6.14
C LEU A 46 1.90 6.90 -5.76
N ALA A 47 1.50 6.10 -4.78
CA ALA A 47 0.15 6.08 -4.29
C ALA A 47 0.11 6.20 -2.76
N ILE A 48 -0.96 6.81 -2.27
CA ILE A 48 -1.27 6.88 -0.84
C ILE A 48 -2.45 5.96 -0.56
N HIS A 49 -2.26 5.04 0.37
CA HIS A 49 -3.26 4.05 0.78
C HIS A 49 -3.82 4.45 2.14
N GLU A 50 -5.14 4.50 2.25
CA GLU A 50 -5.84 4.74 3.50
C GLU A 50 -6.62 3.48 3.87
N HIS A 51 -6.24 2.88 5.00
CA HIS A 51 -6.87 1.69 5.57
C HIS A 51 -7.68 2.09 6.81
N PRO A 52 -9.02 2.01 6.77
CA PRO A 52 -9.85 2.12 7.97
C PRO A 52 -9.47 1.05 9.00
N ALA A 53 -9.59 1.35 10.30
CA ALA A 53 -9.21 0.42 11.36
C ALA A 53 -10.13 -0.81 11.47
N ASP A 54 -11.34 -0.71 10.92
CA ASP A 54 -12.35 -1.77 10.81
C ASP A 54 -12.36 -2.45 9.44
N MET A 55 -11.37 -2.15 8.59
CA MET A 55 -11.29 -2.70 7.26
C MET A 55 -10.93 -4.19 7.32
N ASP A 56 -11.82 -5.01 6.76
CA ASP A 56 -11.51 -6.41 6.48
C ASP A 56 -10.25 -6.55 5.61
N SER A 57 -9.45 -7.57 5.90
CA SER A 57 -8.21 -7.80 5.17
C SER A 57 -8.46 -7.99 3.66
N ILE A 58 -7.60 -7.38 2.85
CA ILE A 58 -7.44 -7.78 1.45
C ILE A 58 -6.75 -9.14 1.41
N VAL A 59 -7.14 -10.00 0.46
CA VAL A 59 -6.55 -11.33 0.33
C VAL A 59 -5.04 -11.26 0.13
N PRO A 60 -4.26 -12.24 0.65
CA PRO A 60 -2.84 -12.36 0.36
C PRO A 60 -2.60 -12.35 -1.15
N HIS A 61 -1.58 -11.63 -1.60
CA HIS A 61 -1.24 -11.53 -3.02
C HIS A 61 0.26 -11.29 -3.24
N TYR A 62 0.70 -11.33 -4.50
CA TYR A 62 2.07 -11.03 -4.88
C TYR A 62 2.13 -10.38 -6.27
N HIS A 63 3.21 -9.66 -6.54
CA HIS A 63 3.50 -9.05 -7.83
C HIS A 63 4.70 -9.75 -8.48
N ARG A 64 4.60 -10.15 -9.76
CA ARG A 64 5.66 -10.92 -10.45
C ARG A 64 6.83 -10.08 -10.96
N LYS A 65 6.55 -8.84 -11.36
CA LYS A 65 7.48 -7.98 -12.10
C LYS A 65 7.68 -6.61 -11.47
N VAL A 66 6.95 -6.34 -10.40
CA VAL A 66 6.92 -5.06 -9.72
C VAL A 66 7.37 -5.32 -8.30
N GLU A 67 8.33 -4.53 -7.86
CA GLU A 67 8.67 -4.42 -6.45
C GLU A 67 7.83 -3.30 -5.84
N GLU A 68 7.60 -3.39 -4.54
CA GLU A 68 6.83 -2.39 -3.82
C GLU A 68 7.60 -1.95 -2.58
N THR A 69 7.68 -0.63 -2.39
CA THR A 69 8.25 -0.03 -1.19
C THR A 69 7.16 0.80 -0.55
N VAL A 70 6.92 0.56 0.73
CA VAL A 70 5.85 1.21 1.46
C VAL A 70 6.43 1.91 2.69
N TYR A 71 5.85 3.07 3.01
CA TYR A 71 6.20 3.86 4.17
C TYR A 71 4.91 4.21 4.93
N LEU A 72 4.83 3.85 6.21
CA LEU A 72 3.68 4.17 7.03
C LEU A 72 3.77 5.61 7.51
N ILE A 73 2.91 6.48 6.96
CA ILE A 73 2.85 7.90 7.30
C ILE A 73 2.28 8.11 8.72
N SER A 74 1.23 7.38 9.07
CA SER A 74 0.52 7.52 10.34
C SER A 74 -0.21 6.23 10.72
N GLY A 75 -0.34 5.97 12.02
CA GLY A 75 -1.02 4.81 12.58
C GLY A 75 -0.07 3.69 13.00
N ARG A 76 -0.65 2.54 13.37
CA ARG A 76 0.09 1.33 13.74
C ARG A 76 -0.69 0.08 13.33
N GLY A 77 -0.01 -1.04 13.23
CA GLY A 77 -0.64 -2.26 12.74
C GLY A 77 0.31 -3.45 12.68
N GLU A 78 -0.05 -4.38 11.81
CA GLU A 78 0.78 -5.52 11.44
C GLU A 78 0.78 -5.68 9.92
N ILE A 79 1.93 -6.00 9.33
CA ILE A 79 2.02 -6.52 7.96
C ILE A 79 2.39 -8.00 7.99
N ARG A 80 2.03 -8.72 6.93
CA ARG A 80 2.43 -10.12 6.76
C ARG A 80 3.21 -10.27 5.46
N LEU A 81 4.41 -10.83 5.53
CA LEU A 81 5.32 -11.01 4.38
C LEU A 81 5.86 -12.43 4.33
N GLY A 82 6.03 -13.01 3.14
CA GLY A 82 6.70 -14.30 2.97
C GLY A 82 6.68 -14.79 1.53
N PHE A 83 7.44 -15.83 1.21
CA PHE A 83 7.46 -16.41 -0.16
C PHE A 83 6.41 -17.52 -0.37
N CYS A 84 5.55 -17.74 0.63
CA CYS A 84 4.51 -18.77 0.63
C CYS A 84 3.34 -18.26 1.50
N PRO A 85 2.09 -18.30 1.01
CA PRO A 85 0.95 -17.69 1.70
C PRO A 85 0.67 -18.36 3.06
N GLU A 86 0.94 -19.65 3.21
CA GLU A 86 0.76 -20.41 4.45
C GLU A 86 1.84 -20.11 5.51
N LYS A 87 2.95 -19.48 5.12
CA LYS A 87 4.14 -19.26 5.96
C LYS A 87 4.55 -17.79 6.04
N MET A 88 3.61 -16.87 5.85
CA MET A 88 3.90 -15.44 6.00
C MET A 88 4.16 -15.09 7.48
N GLU A 89 5.25 -14.38 7.71
CA GLU A 89 5.64 -13.85 9.02
C GLU A 89 4.93 -12.54 9.28
N LYS A 90 4.69 -12.26 10.57
CA LYS A 90 4.00 -11.07 11.05
C LYS A 90 5.02 -10.05 11.53
N PHE A 91 4.91 -8.81 11.06
CA PHE A 91 5.78 -7.72 11.47
C PHE A 91 4.93 -6.58 12.06
N PRO A 92 5.15 -6.19 13.32
CA PRO A 92 4.49 -5.01 13.86
C PRO A 92 5.02 -3.76 13.14
N ILE A 93 4.11 -2.85 12.82
CA ILE A 93 4.43 -1.58 12.17
C ILE A 93 3.87 -0.41 12.97
N ARG A 94 4.52 0.74 12.86
CA ARG A 94 4.08 2.04 13.38
C ARG A 94 4.52 3.15 12.45
N ASP A 95 4.02 4.36 12.67
CA ASP A 95 4.44 5.56 11.96
C ASP A 95 5.97 5.63 11.82
N GLY A 96 6.42 5.92 10.61
CA GLY A 96 7.83 5.93 10.24
C GLY A 96 8.43 4.56 9.88
N THR A 97 7.65 3.48 9.92
CA THR A 97 8.10 2.17 9.44
C THR A 97 8.10 2.13 7.91
N ALA A 98 9.21 1.70 7.33
CA ALA A 98 9.35 1.41 5.91
C ALA A 98 9.55 -0.09 5.71
N TRP A 99 8.97 -0.66 4.66
CA TRP A 99 9.22 -2.04 4.27
C TRP A 99 9.28 -2.20 2.76
N TYR A 100 9.96 -3.28 2.35
CA TYR A 100 10.20 -3.62 0.97
C TYR A 100 9.61 -4.98 0.67
N ILE A 101 8.93 -5.07 -0.47
CA ILE A 101 8.27 -6.28 -0.97
C ILE A 101 8.91 -6.61 -2.32
N PRO A 102 9.84 -7.59 -2.37
CA PRO A 102 10.44 -7.99 -3.63
C PRO A 102 9.42 -8.70 -4.53
N PRO A 103 9.73 -8.82 -5.84
CA PRO A 103 8.92 -9.62 -6.75
C PRO A 103 8.73 -11.05 -6.24
N ASN A 104 7.51 -11.58 -6.38
CA ASN A 104 7.08 -12.90 -5.92
C ASN A 104 7.02 -13.07 -4.39
N CYS A 105 7.17 -12.00 -3.61
CA CYS A 105 6.85 -12.02 -2.19
C CYS A 105 5.33 -11.92 -2.00
N TRP A 106 4.76 -12.91 -1.33
CA TRP A 106 3.40 -12.83 -0.81
C TRP A 106 3.35 -11.80 0.31
N HIS A 107 2.35 -10.96 0.24
CA HIS A 107 2.10 -9.93 1.23
C HIS A 107 0.60 -9.74 1.43
N LEU A 108 0.28 -9.14 2.56
CA LEU A 108 -1.06 -8.76 2.96
C LEU A 108 -1.01 -7.31 3.43
N ASP A 109 -1.97 -6.52 2.96
CA ASP A 109 -2.06 -5.09 3.29
C ASP A 109 -2.13 -4.89 4.82
N PRO A 110 -1.58 -3.78 5.34
CA PRO A 110 -1.55 -3.54 6.78
C PRO A 110 -2.93 -3.71 7.43
N SER A 111 -3.00 -4.56 8.46
CA SER A 111 -4.12 -4.54 9.41
C SER A 111 -3.82 -3.44 10.42
N LEU A 112 -4.39 -2.25 10.22
CA LEU A 112 -4.18 -1.14 11.13
C LEU A 112 -5.06 -1.32 12.37
N PHE A 113 -4.43 -1.20 13.54
CA PHE A 113 -5.16 -1.24 14.79
C PHE A 113 -5.75 0.15 15.08
N GLU A 114 -6.96 0.20 15.65
CA GLU A 114 -7.41 1.41 16.32
C GLU A 114 -6.39 1.79 17.40
N ASP A 115 -6.28 3.10 17.68
CA ASP A 115 -5.47 3.62 18.76
C ASP A 115 -5.98 3.11 20.13
N GLY A 116 -5.72 1.86 20.50
CA GLY A 116 -6.12 1.31 21.80
C GLY A 116 -5.56 -0.06 22.21
N PHE A 117 -5.06 -0.90 21.29
CA PHE A 117 -4.70 -2.28 21.67
C PHE A 117 -3.34 -2.74 21.15
N TYR A 118 -2.32 -2.59 21.99
CA TYR A 118 -1.30 -3.63 22.26
C TYR A 118 -0.63 -3.26 23.60
N SER A 119 -0.77 -4.12 24.61
CA SER A 119 0.19 -4.13 25.72
C SER A 119 1.43 -4.90 25.26
N PRO A 120 2.63 -4.46 25.67
CA PRO A 120 3.91 -5.05 25.26
C PRO A 120 4.03 -6.54 25.61
#